data_AF-A0A354ES94-F1
#
_entry.id   AF-A0A354ES94-F1
#
_cell.length_a   1.000
_cell.length_b   1.000
_cell.length_c   1.000
_cell.angle_alpha   90.00
_cell.angle_beta   90.00
_cell.angle_gamma   90.00
#
_symmetry.space_group_name_H-M   'P 1'
#
loop_
_entity.id
_entity.type
_entity.pdbx_description
1 polymer ?
#
loop_
_entity_poly.entity_id
_entity_poly.type
_entity_poly.pdbx_seq_one_letter_code
_entity_poly.pdbx_strand_id
1 'polypeptide(L)'
;IFLAAAVIIVSLLVATFALPRLLKGVELPPEPSHEREEDRGRVAAASAALRAVEDASHAMAEGKANPDLYSDVASRIMELYRHRIESRTRTDEDDVETARLSDAIERHLRMAGLAAEREELGRLARLRRLDEETAKKLIREVDLQELRYS
;
A
#
# COMPACT_ATOMS: atom_id res chain seq x y z
N ILE A 1 3.78 -51.53 29.34
CA ILE A 1 2.87 -50.80 28.41
C ILE A 1 2.67 -49.32 28.77
N PHE A 2 2.35 -48.95 30.01
CA PHE A 2 2.19 -47.53 30.43
C PHE A 2 3.44 -46.65 30.26
N LEU A 3 4.64 -47.22 30.43
CA LEU A 3 5.91 -46.48 30.33
C LEU A 3 6.19 -45.99 28.89
N ALA A 4 5.81 -46.78 27.88
CA ALA A 4 5.96 -46.40 26.47
C ALA A 4 5.01 -45.26 26.08
N ALA A 5 3.75 -45.32 26.53
CA ALA A 5 2.78 -44.26 26.30
C ALA A 5 3.19 -42.94 26.97
N ALA A 6 3.75 -43.01 28.18
CA ALA A 6 4.27 -41.84 28.88
C ALA A 6 5.42 -41.17 28.10
N VAL A 7 6.37 -41.94 27.57
CA VAL A 7 7.47 -41.39 26.77
C VAL A 7 6.97 -40.79 25.46
N ILE A 8 5.98 -41.40 24.79
CA ILE A 8 5.40 -40.82 23.57
C ILE A 8 4.77 -39.45 23.87
N ILE A 9 3.99 -39.34 24.94
CA ILE A 9 3.32 -38.08 25.33
C ILE A 9 4.36 -37.02 25.73
N VAL A 10 5.39 -37.39 26.48
CA VAL A 10 6.46 -36.46 26.87
C VAL A 10 7.27 -36.00 25.65
N SER A 11 7.59 -36.90 24.72
CA SER A 11 8.29 -36.56 23.48
C SER A 11 7.46 -35.63 22.59
N LEU A 12 6.14 -35.84 22.51
CA LEU A 12 5.23 -34.96 21.77
C LEU A 12 5.18 -33.57 22.42
N LEU A 13 5.05 -33.48 23.74
CA LEU A 13 5.06 -32.19 24.44
C LEU A 13 6.38 -31.46 24.25
N VAL A 14 7.51 -32.16 24.40
CA VAL A 14 8.83 -31.57 24.16
C VAL A 14 8.97 -31.09 22.72
N ALA A 15 8.51 -31.86 21.73
CA ALA A 15 8.51 -31.43 20.34
C ALA A 15 7.64 -30.18 20.13
N THR A 16 6.42 -30.15 20.67
CA THR A 16 5.49 -29.01 20.54
C THR A 16 6.01 -27.74 21.21
N PHE A 17 6.76 -27.83 22.31
CA PHE A 17 7.34 -26.65 22.97
C PHE A 17 8.73 -26.26 22.42
N ALA A 18 9.53 -27.23 21.96
CA ALA A 18 10.85 -26.98 21.39
C ALA A 18 10.77 -26.39 19.97
N LEU A 19 9.82 -26.87 19.15
CA LEU A 19 9.65 -26.45 17.75
C LEU A 19 9.37 -24.94 17.58
N PRO A 20 8.41 -24.29 18.29
CA PRO A 20 8.19 -22.85 18.16
C PRO A 20 9.35 -22.02 18.71
N ARG A 21 10.15 -22.57 19.63
CA ARG A 21 11.34 -21.90 20.16
C ARG A 21 12.54 -22.01 19.22
N LEU A 22 12.64 -23.12 18.47
CA LEU A 22 13.65 -23.34 17.43
C LEU A 22 13.32 -22.60 16.13
N LEU A 23 12.03 -22.46 15.80
CA LEU A 23 11.54 -21.69 14.64
C LEU A 23 11.47 -20.17 14.88
N LYS A 24 11.55 -19.70 16.14
CA LYS A 24 11.56 -18.27 16.46
C LYS A 24 12.80 -17.50 15.98
N GLY A 25 13.83 -18.21 15.51
CA GLY A 25 15.03 -17.62 14.91
C GLY A 25 15.18 -17.90 13.41
N VAL A 26 14.18 -18.53 12.79
CA VAL A 26 14.12 -18.69 11.34
C VAL A 26 13.25 -17.57 10.82
N GLU A 27 13.87 -16.55 10.22
CA GLU A 27 13.18 -15.67 9.28
C GLU A 27 12.63 -16.58 8.19
N LEU A 28 11.33 -16.86 8.25
CA LEU A 28 10.62 -17.51 7.15
C LEU A 28 10.80 -16.59 5.94
N PRO A 29 11.50 -17.03 4.88
CA PRO A 29 11.49 -16.29 3.62
C PRO A 29 10.02 -16.12 3.23
N PRO A 30 9.56 -14.93 2.81
CA PRO A 30 8.17 -14.74 2.42
C PRO A 30 7.80 -15.81 1.39
N GLU A 31 6.81 -16.64 1.69
CA GLU A 31 6.37 -17.69 0.78
C GLU A 31 5.98 -17.05 -0.56
N PRO A 32 6.67 -17.34 -1.67
CA PRO A 32 6.42 -16.70 -2.97
C PRO A 32 5.00 -16.97 -3.50
N SER A 33 4.26 -17.92 -2.93
CA SER A 33 2.87 -18.19 -3.29
C SER A 33 1.88 -17.15 -2.75
N HIS A 34 2.09 -16.64 -1.54
CA HIS A 34 1.20 -15.65 -0.93
C HIS A 34 1.31 -14.29 -1.64
N GLU A 35 2.54 -13.90 -1.98
CA GLU A 35 2.81 -12.65 -2.69
C GLU A 35 2.26 -12.67 -4.11
N ARG A 36 2.38 -13.80 -4.82
CA ARG A 36 1.78 -13.98 -6.15
C ARG A 36 0.25 -13.91 -6.13
N GLU A 37 -0.39 -14.39 -5.06
CA GLU A 37 -1.85 -14.26 -4.89
C GLU A 37 -2.25 -12.82 -4.57
N GLU A 38 -1.49 -12.14 -3.72
CA GLU A 38 -1.72 -10.74 -3.39
C GLU A 38 -1.53 -9.82 -4.61
N ASP A 39 -0.47 -10.03 -5.40
CA ASP A 39 -0.19 -9.27 -6.61
C ASP A 39 -1.29 -9.46 -7.66
N ARG A 40 -1.76 -10.69 -7.86
CA ARG A 40 -2.92 -10.95 -8.74
C ARG A 40 -4.17 -10.23 -8.25
N GLY A 41 -4.45 -10.24 -6.95
CA GLY A 41 -5.57 -9.51 -6.36
C GLY A 41 -5.45 -8.00 -6.58
N ARG A 42 -4.25 -7.45 -6.39
CA ARG A 42 -3.95 -6.03 -6.59
C ARG A 42 -4.04 -5.61 -8.06
N VAL A 43 -3.58 -6.44 -9.00
CA VAL A 43 -3.72 -6.22 -10.45
C VAL A 43 -5.19 -6.30 -10.89
N ALA A 44 -5.95 -7.26 -10.37
CA ALA A 44 -7.38 -7.39 -10.63
C ALA A 44 -8.15 -6.16 -10.10
N ALA A 45 -7.83 -5.68 -8.90
CA ALA A 45 -8.41 -4.47 -8.34
C ALA A 45 -8.07 -3.21 -9.16
N ALA A 46 -6.81 -3.05 -9.58
CA ALA A 46 -6.40 -1.93 -10.42
C ALA A 46 -7.08 -1.96 -11.80
N SER A 47 -7.22 -3.15 -12.40
CA SER A 47 -7.94 -3.35 -13.65
C SER A 47 -9.43 -3.01 -13.53
N ALA A 48 -10.06 -3.38 -12.40
CA ALA A 48 -11.45 -3.02 -12.14
C ALA A 48 -11.63 -1.50 -11.96
N ALA A 49 -10.69 -0.85 -11.27
CA ALA A 49 -10.70 0.60 -11.11
C ALA A 49 -10.51 1.34 -12.44
N LEU A 50 -9.65 0.83 -13.34
CA LEU A 50 -9.45 1.38 -14.68
C LEU A 50 -10.78 1.41 -15.47
N ARG A 51 -11.49 0.28 -15.52
CA ARG A 51 -12.80 0.21 -16.19
C ARG A 51 -13.82 1.17 -15.59
N ALA A 52 -13.89 1.27 -14.26
CA ALA A 52 -14.80 2.19 -13.60
C ALA A 52 -14.53 3.67 -13.94
N VAL A 53 -13.25 4.04 -14.09
CA VAL A 53 -12.84 5.39 -14.52
C VAL A 53 -13.18 5.63 -15.99
N GLU A 54 -12.99 4.63 -16.86
CA GLU A 54 -13.40 4.68 -18.27
C GLU A 54 -14.92 4.92 -18.39
N ASP A 55 -15.73 4.12 -17.72
CA ASP A 55 -17.20 4.23 -17.72
C ASP A 55 -17.66 5.60 -17.19
N ALA A 56 -17.08 6.06 -16.08
CA ALA A 56 -17.39 7.36 -15.49
C ALA A 56 -16.98 8.52 -16.42
N SER A 57 -15.83 8.40 -17.09
CA SER A 57 -15.36 9.41 -18.05
C SER A 57 -16.31 9.54 -19.25
N HIS A 58 -16.79 8.41 -19.78
CA HIS A 58 -17.73 8.39 -20.90
C HIS A 58 -19.08 9.00 -20.49
N ALA A 59 -19.62 8.62 -19.33
CA ALA A 59 -20.86 9.18 -18.82
C ALA A 59 -20.77 10.69 -18.51
N MET A 60 -19.60 11.18 -18.09
CA MET A 60 -19.36 12.62 -17.82
C MET A 60 -19.12 13.44 -19.08
N ALA A 61 -18.64 12.82 -20.17
CA ALA A 61 -18.40 13.47 -21.45
C ALA A 61 -19.69 13.69 -22.26
N GLU A 62 -20.73 12.87 -22.04
CA GLU A 62 -22.03 13.05 -22.69
C GLU A 62 -22.72 14.34 -22.22
N GLY A 63 -22.83 15.33 -23.12
CA GLY A 63 -23.69 16.50 -22.95
C GLY A 63 -23.08 17.72 -22.23
N LYS A 64 -21.75 17.78 -22.03
CA LYS A 64 -21.10 18.91 -21.35
C LYS A 64 -20.14 19.71 -22.24
N ALA A 65 -19.99 20.99 -21.91
CA ALA A 65 -19.34 22.03 -22.72
C ALA A 65 -17.81 21.93 -22.86
N ASN A 66 -17.12 21.02 -22.15
CA ASN A 66 -15.66 20.87 -22.21
C ASN A 66 -15.23 19.39 -22.18
N PRO A 67 -15.53 18.59 -23.22
CA PRO A 67 -15.19 17.16 -23.27
C PRO A 67 -13.68 16.91 -23.13
N ASP A 68 -12.85 17.81 -23.66
CA ASP A 68 -11.40 17.69 -23.66
C ASP A 68 -10.80 17.74 -22.24
N LEU A 69 -11.37 18.56 -21.34
CA LEU A 69 -10.92 18.63 -19.95
C LEU A 69 -11.23 17.34 -19.18
N TYR A 70 -12.38 16.73 -19.43
CA TYR A 70 -12.74 15.45 -18.81
C TYR A 70 -11.85 14.33 -19.32
N SER A 71 -11.55 14.32 -20.62
CA SER A 71 -10.64 13.34 -21.24
C SER A 71 -9.22 13.44 -20.69
N ASP A 72 -8.70 14.65 -20.50
CA ASP A 72 -7.34 14.88 -19.97
C ASP A 72 -7.22 14.41 -18.50
N VAL A 73 -8.20 14.77 -17.66
CA VAL A 73 -8.23 14.32 -16.25
C VAL A 73 -8.40 12.81 -16.15
N ALA A 74 -9.28 12.21 -16.96
CA ALA A 74 -9.45 10.76 -17.01
C ALA A 74 -8.14 10.08 -17.44
N SER A 75 -7.46 10.60 -18.47
CA SER A 75 -6.21 10.03 -18.98
C SER A 75 -5.12 9.99 -17.92
N ARG A 76 -4.98 11.06 -17.13
CA ARG A 76 -4.02 11.11 -16.02
C ARG A 76 -4.29 10.06 -14.94
N ILE A 77 -5.56 9.82 -14.61
CA ILE A 77 -5.97 8.82 -13.62
C ILE A 77 -5.76 7.39 -14.18
N MET A 78 -6.10 7.17 -15.45
CA MET A 78 -5.89 5.88 -16.12
C MET A 78 -4.41 5.52 -16.19
N GLU A 79 -3.53 6.50 -16.44
CA GLU A 79 -2.08 6.30 -16.46
C GLU A 79 -1.54 5.82 -15.11
N LEU A 80 -2.07 6.37 -14.00
CA LEU A 80 -1.71 5.91 -12.65
C LEU A 80 -2.08 4.44 -12.43
N TYR A 81 -3.26 4.02 -12.85
CA TYR A 81 -3.69 2.62 -12.73
C TYR A 81 -2.90 1.69 -13.65
N ARG A 82 -2.59 2.15 -14.87
CA ARG A 82 -1.77 1.38 -15.82
C ARG A 82 -0.36 1.16 -15.29
N HIS A 83 0.29 2.20 -14.77
CA HIS A 83 1.60 2.09 -14.16
C HIS A 83 1.61 1.11 -12.97
N ARG A 84 0.52 1.09 -12.19
CA ARG A 84 0.34 0.17 -11.06
C ARG A 84 0.10 -1.29 -11.48
N ILE A 85 -0.40 -1.53 -12.69
CA ILE A 85 -0.52 -2.87 -13.29
C ILE A 85 0.83 -3.31 -13.85
N GLU A 86 1.51 -2.44 -14.59
CA GLU A 86 2.80 -2.74 -15.22
C GLU A 86 3.89 -3.06 -14.20
N SER A 87 4.00 -2.25 -13.14
CA SER A 87 4.95 -2.46 -12.04
C SER A 87 4.81 -3.81 -11.33
N ARG A 88 3.64 -4.48 -11.46
CA ARG A 88 3.35 -5.77 -10.80
C ARG A 88 3.19 -6.94 -11.76
N THR A 89 3.18 -6.66 -13.07
CA THR A 89 3.10 -7.70 -14.11
C THR A 89 4.49 -8.15 -14.56
N ARG A 90 5.51 -7.31 -14.38
CA ARG A 90 6.91 -7.68 -14.60
C ARG A 90 7.34 -8.65 -13.49
N THR A 91 7.48 -9.92 -13.86
CA THR A 91 7.58 -11.09 -12.96
C THR A 91 8.97 -11.73 -13.01
N ASP A 92 10.03 -10.97 -13.34
CA ASP A 92 11.39 -11.47 -13.19
C ASP A 92 11.81 -11.34 -11.70
N GLU A 93 12.59 -12.28 -11.16
CA GLU A 93 12.98 -12.24 -9.73
C GLU A 93 13.74 -10.95 -9.36
N ASP A 94 14.50 -10.39 -10.32
CA ASP A 94 15.14 -9.07 -10.20
C ASP A 94 14.13 -7.92 -10.18
N ASP A 95 12.96 -8.07 -10.81
CA ASP A 95 11.88 -7.07 -10.81
C ASP A 95 11.14 -7.03 -9.47
N VAL A 96 11.06 -8.14 -8.74
CA VAL A 96 10.38 -8.18 -7.42
C VAL A 96 11.18 -7.40 -6.36
N GLU A 97 12.48 -7.63 -6.27
CA GLU A 97 13.35 -6.86 -5.37
C GLU A 97 13.41 -5.38 -5.77
N THR A 98 13.47 -5.10 -7.07
CA THR A 98 13.42 -3.71 -7.58
C THR A 98 12.09 -3.03 -7.27
N ALA A 99 10.96 -3.75 -7.36
CA ALA A 99 9.64 -3.25 -6.99
C ALA A 99 9.53 -2.98 -5.49
N ARG A 100 10.04 -3.89 -4.65
CA ARG A 100 10.10 -3.69 -3.18
C ARG A 100 10.93 -2.47 -2.79
N LEU A 101 12.12 -2.34 -3.40
CA LEU A 101 13.00 -1.18 -3.20
C LEU A 101 12.31 0.12 -3.66
N SER A 102 11.67 0.10 -4.82
CA SER A 102 10.95 1.25 -5.38
C SER A 102 9.80 1.68 -4.47
N ASP A 103 9.02 0.74 -3.95
CA ASP A 103 7.91 0.99 -3.03
C ASP A 103 8.41 1.52 -1.67
N ALA A 104 9.55 1.02 -1.18
CA ALA A 104 10.20 1.57 0.02
C ALA A 104 10.69 3.02 -0.19
N ILE A 105 11.30 3.30 -1.34
CA ILE A 105 11.74 4.65 -1.72
C ILE A 105 10.52 5.58 -1.86
N GLU A 106 9.46 5.14 -2.54
CA GLU A 106 8.23 5.92 -2.70
C GLU A 106 7.62 6.28 -1.35
N ARG A 107 7.46 5.30 -0.44
CA ARG A 107 6.98 5.54 0.92
C ARG A 107 7.84 6.57 1.66
N HIS A 108 9.16 6.42 1.57
CA HIS A 108 10.09 7.33 2.25
C HIS A 108 9.97 8.77 1.73
N LEU A 109 9.97 8.95 0.41
CA LEU A 109 9.80 10.26 -0.22
C LEU A 109 8.43 10.86 0.08
N ARG A 110 7.38 10.05 0.09
CA ARG A 110 6.02 10.50 0.43
C ARG A 110 5.93 10.99 1.87
N MET A 111 6.50 10.24 2.82
CA MET A 111 6.56 10.64 4.23
C MET A 111 7.36 11.95 4.42
N ALA A 112 8.48 12.10 3.72
CA ALA A 112 9.25 13.35 3.75
C ALA A 112 8.43 14.54 3.23
N GLY A 113 7.65 14.35 2.15
CA GLY A 113 6.75 15.36 1.62
C GLY A 113 5.65 15.76 2.59
N LEU A 114 4.97 14.78 3.20
CA LEU A 114 3.90 15.04 4.18
C LEU A 114 4.42 15.76 5.42
N ALA A 115 5.60 15.37 5.92
CA ALA A 115 6.24 16.04 7.04
C ALA A 115 6.54 17.52 6.73
N ALA A 116 7.03 17.82 5.53
CA ALA A 116 7.28 19.18 5.08
C ALA A 116 5.99 20.00 4.92
N GLU A 117 4.92 19.41 4.37
CA GLU A 117 3.60 20.05 4.29
C GLU A 117 3.07 20.42 5.67
N ARG A 118 3.16 19.50 6.63
CA ARG A 118 2.75 19.73 8.01
C ARG A 118 3.55 20.84 8.69
N GLU A 119 4.86 20.87 8.48
CA GLU A 119 5.72 21.94 9.01
C GLU A 119 5.31 23.31 8.47
N GLU A 120 5.08 23.42 7.16
CA GLU A 120 4.71 24.66 6.51
C GLU A 120 3.32 25.15 6.93
N LEU A 121 2.34 24.24 7.03
CA LEU A 121 1.02 24.56 7.59
C LEU A 121 1.12 25.05 9.03
N GLY A 122 1.96 24.41 9.85
CA GLY A 122 2.24 24.85 11.21
C GLY A 122 2.91 26.23 11.26
N ARG A 123 3.82 26.52 10.33
CA ARG A 123 4.46 27.84 10.19
C ARG A 123 3.45 28.93 9.82
N LEU A 124 2.57 28.66 8.85
CA LEU A 124 1.51 29.57 8.43
C LEU A 124 0.51 29.86 9.56
N ALA A 125 0.16 28.84 10.35
CA ALA A 125 -0.67 29.00 11.54
C ALA A 125 -0.01 29.90 12.60
N ARG A 126 1.28 29.68 12.90
CA ARG A 126 2.05 30.52 13.84
C ARG A 126 2.15 31.98 13.37
N LEU A 127 2.25 32.21 12.06
CA LEU A 127 2.28 33.55 11.46
C LEU A 127 0.89 34.20 11.32
N ARG A 128 -0.18 33.54 11.80
CA ARG A 128 -1.58 33.98 11.64
C ARG A 128 -1.97 34.28 10.19
N ARG A 129 -1.35 33.57 9.24
CA ARG A 129 -1.70 33.62 7.81
C ARG A 129 -2.83 32.65 7.46
N LEU A 130 -3.09 31.70 8.34
CA LEU A 130 -4.25 30.81 8.30
C LEU A 130 -5.06 31.02 9.57
N ASP A 131 -6.38 30.98 9.42
CA ASP A 131 -7.29 30.89 10.56
C ASP A 131 -7.07 29.59 11.33
N GLU A 132 -7.30 29.61 12.63
CA GLU A 132 -7.02 28.47 13.52
C GLU A 132 -7.85 27.23 13.16
N GLU A 133 -9.11 27.41 12.77
CA GLU A 133 -9.97 26.31 12.34
C GLU A 133 -9.46 25.70 11.04
N THR A 134 -9.07 26.56 10.09
CA THR A 134 -8.51 26.15 8.79
C THR A 134 -7.19 25.41 8.96
N ALA A 135 -6.29 25.92 9.81
CA ALA A 135 -5.01 25.28 10.10
C ALA A 135 -5.20 23.89 10.74
N LYS A 136 -6.09 23.77 11.74
CA LYS A 136 -6.41 22.48 12.38
C LYS A 136 -6.97 21.47 11.40
N LYS A 137 -7.85 21.91 10.50
CA LYS A 137 -8.41 21.05 9.45
C LYS A 137 -7.32 20.54 8.50
N LEU A 138 -6.50 21.44 7.94
CA LEU A 138 -5.47 21.06 6.96
C LEU A 138 -4.38 20.17 7.58
N ILE A 139 -3.92 20.48 8.80
CA ILE A 139 -2.96 19.62 9.51
C ILE A 139 -3.54 18.22 9.73
N ARG A 140 -4.82 18.13 10.12
CA ARG A 140 -5.47 16.84 10.32
C ARG A 140 -5.63 16.04 9.03
N GLU A 141 -5.86 16.70 7.90
CA GLU A 141 -5.87 16.04 6.58
C GLU A 141 -4.51 15.44 6.25
N VAL A 142 -3.41 16.16 6.51
CA VAL A 142 -2.04 15.64 6.34
C VAL A 142 -1.75 14.50 7.31
N ASP A 143 -2.10 14.64 8.59
CA ASP A 143 -1.92 13.58 9.60
C ASP A 143 -2.67 12.28 9.20
N LEU A 144 -3.89 12.40 8.63
CA LEU A 144 -4.64 11.25 8.10
C LEU A 144 -3.96 10.60 6.90
N GLN A 145 -3.26 11.37 6.07
CA GLN A 145 -2.46 10.81 4.99
C GLN A 145 -1.21 10.10 5.52
N GLU A 146 -0.52 10.66 6.52
CA GLU A 146 0.64 10.02 7.16
C GLU A 146 0.29 8.64 7.74
N LEU A 147 -0.86 8.51 8.39
CA LEU A 147 -1.35 7.21 8.92
C LEU A 147 -1.57 6.14 7.85
N ARG A 148 -1.72 6.52 6.58
CA ARG A 148 -1.85 5.55 5.47
C ARG A 148 -0.50 4.98 5.02
N TYR A 149 0.59 5.66 5.36
CA TYR A 149 1.94 5.34 4.88
C TYR A 149 2.93 4.91 5.99
N SER A 150 2.55 5.03 7.28
CA SER A 150 3.31 4.50 8.43
C SER A 150 2.91 3.06 8.76
#